data_AF-A0A974P5V4-F1
#
_entry.id   AF-A0A974P5V4-F1
#
_cell.length_a   1.000
_cell.length_b   1.000
_cell.length_c   1.000
_cell.angle_alpha   90.00
_cell.angle_beta   90.00
_cell.angle_gamma   90.00
#
_symmetry.space_group_name_H-M   'P 1'
#
loop_
_entity.id
_entity.type
_entity.pdbx_description
1 polymer ?
#
loop_
_entity_poly.entity_id
_entity_poly.type
_entity_poly.pdbx_seq_one_letter_code
_entity_poly.pdbx_strand_id
1 'polypeptide(L)'
;MIALMSDSSPVPSRRDVVVMVSTRKLDGESMAGRLRVAHAIRAVLSASSDLTVLRLPNVLTDRSLPRLIGASLGWLQSLLMGELLPLQCALFANRADHRRLVAQLPKNITALYLDGVRSYSLLVYLRQKFPDLRIVVDLDDLMSRRMALLLEAGEPLSPGYLTKRLPEFLQRITMSKGSAT
;
A
#
# COMPACT_ATOMS: atom_id res chain seq x y z
N MET A 1 -12.52 -41.61 -43.91
CA MET A 1 -12.90 -41.56 -42.48
C MET A 1 -11.62 -41.37 -41.67
N ILE A 2 -11.39 -40.37 -40.83
CA ILE A 2 -12.13 -39.19 -40.35
C ILE A 2 -11.05 -38.13 -40.11
N ALA A 3 -11.28 -36.91 -40.58
CA ALA A 3 -10.54 -35.73 -40.16
C ALA A 3 -10.95 -35.36 -38.74
N LEU A 4 -9.98 -35.16 -37.85
CA LEU A 4 -10.17 -34.33 -36.65
C LEU A 4 -8.95 -33.44 -36.50
N MET A 5 -9.00 -32.34 -37.25
CA MET A 5 -8.39 -31.07 -36.86
C MET A 5 -8.96 -30.70 -35.50
N SER A 6 -8.14 -30.73 -34.46
CA SER A 6 -8.37 -29.92 -33.26
C SER A 6 -7.47 -28.69 -33.37
N ASP A 7 -7.87 -27.79 -34.28
CA ASP A 7 -7.41 -26.42 -34.29
C ASP A 7 -8.02 -25.71 -33.07
N SER A 8 -7.45 -25.95 -31.90
CA SER A 8 -7.66 -25.10 -30.74
C SER A 8 -6.70 -23.91 -30.85
N SER A 9 -6.91 -23.08 -31.87
CA SER A 9 -6.46 -21.70 -31.85
C SER A 9 -6.80 -21.11 -30.48
N PRO A 10 -5.85 -20.55 -29.71
CA PRO A 10 -6.18 -19.95 -28.43
C PRO A 10 -7.18 -18.83 -28.71
N VAL A 11 -8.40 -19.00 -28.21
CA VAL A 11 -9.35 -17.89 -28.07
C VAL A 11 -8.53 -16.78 -27.42
N PRO A 12 -8.42 -15.57 -28.02
CA PRO A 12 -7.67 -14.50 -27.39
C PRO A 12 -8.32 -14.26 -26.04
N SER A 13 -7.68 -14.75 -24.97
CA SER A 13 -8.18 -14.60 -23.63
C SER A 13 -8.27 -13.11 -23.40
N ARG A 14 -9.49 -12.62 -23.15
CA ARG A 14 -9.70 -11.21 -22.88
C ARG A 14 -8.78 -10.86 -21.73
N ARG A 15 -7.73 -10.06 -22.00
CA ARG A 15 -6.74 -9.70 -20.99
C ARG A 15 -7.49 -9.07 -19.82
N ASP A 16 -7.22 -9.57 -18.62
CA ASP A 16 -7.74 -8.98 -17.41
C ASP A 16 -7.35 -7.51 -17.34
N VAL A 17 -8.25 -6.66 -16.85
CA VAL A 17 -7.96 -5.24 -16.63
C VAL A 17 -7.67 -5.08 -15.15
N VAL A 18 -6.39 -4.93 -14.85
CA VAL A 18 -5.88 -4.94 -13.48
C VAL A 18 -5.41 -3.54 -13.10
N VAL A 19 -5.78 -3.09 -11.90
CA VAL A 19 -5.22 -1.87 -11.33
C VAL A 19 -4.31 -2.22 -10.15
N MET A 20 -3.05 -1.83 -10.22
CA MET A 20 -2.11 -1.88 -9.10
C MET A 20 -2.09 -0.53 -8.39
N VAL A 21 -2.32 -0.51 -7.09
CA VAL A 21 -2.20 0.68 -6.26
C VAL A 21 -0.96 0.57 -5.39
N SER A 22 0.01 1.47 -5.62
CA SER A 22 1.22 1.56 -4.80
C SER A 22 1.21 2.76 -3.87
N THR A 23 1.80 2.58 -2.69
CA THR A 23 2.00 3.65 -1.68
C THR A 23 3.33 4.38 -1.84
N ARG A 24 4.16 3.96 -2.81
CA ARG A 24 5.50 4.52 -3.08
C ARG A 24 5.62 4.90 -4.56
N LYS A 25 6.65 5.68 -4.90
CA LYS A 25 7.03 5.83 -6.30
C LYS A 25 7.77 4.56 -6.69
N LEU A 26 7.31 3.90 -7.75
CA LEU A 26 8.01 2.74 -8.29
C LEU A 26 9.20 3.20 -9.13
N ASP A 27 9.05 4.27 -9.89
CA ASP A 27 10.09 4.75 -10.79
C ASP A 27 11.00 5.80 -10.10
N GLY A 28 12.31 5.72 -10.35
CA GLY A 28 13.30 6.73 -9.94
C GLY A 28 13.84 6.61 -8.51
N GLU A 29 13.58 5.50 -7.80
CA GLU A 29 14.16 5.23 -6.47
C GLU A 29 15.20 4.08 -6.53
N SER A 30 16.11 4.03 -5.56
CA SER A 30 17.12 2.97 -5.48
C SER A 30 16.46 1.59 -5.34
N MET A 31 16.84 0.67 -6.23
CA MET A 31 16.31 -0.70 -6.35
C MET A 31 16.78 -1.61 -5.21
N ALA A 32 16.25 -1.39 -4.01
CA ALA A 32 16.53 -2.18 -2.82
C ALA A 32 15.25 -2.64 -2.10
N GLY A 33 15.28 -3.87 -1.58
CA GLY A 33 14.21 -4.45 -0.76
C GLY A 33 12.85 -4.48 -1.46
N ARG A 34 11.83 -3.92 -0.80
CA ARG A 34 10.42 -3.92 -1.22
C ARG A 34 10.19 -3.36 -2.63
N LEU A 35 11.03 -2.43 -3.09
CA LEU A 35 10.91 -1.87 -4.44
C LEU A 35 11.16 -2.94 -5.52
N ARG A 36 12.10 -3.87 -5.30
CA ARG A 36 12.34 -5.00 -6.22
C ARG A 36 11.14 -5.92 -6.30
N VAL A 37 10.51 -6.21 -5.17
CA VAL A 37 9.30 -7.04 -5.10
C VAL A 37 8.17 -6.36 -5.87
N ALA A 38 7.93 -5.07 -5.64
CA ALA A 38 6.91 -4.32 -6.35
C ALA A 38 7.17 -4.26 -7.87
N HIS A 39 8.42 -4.12 -8.31
CA HIS A 39 8.78 -4.19 -9.73
C HIS A 39 8.58 -5.58 -10.33
N ALA A 40 8.94 -6.65 -9.61
CA ALA A 40 8.72 -8.01 -10.08
C ALA A 40 7.22 -8.31 -10.24
N ILE A 41 6.41 -7.89 -9.26
CA ILE A 41 4.94 -8.01 -9.32
C ILE A 41 4.38 -7.21 -10.50
N ARG A 42 4.81 -5.95 -10.65
CA ARG A 42 4.42 -5.12 -11.80
C ARG A 42 4.78 -5.78 -13.12
N ALA A 43 5.98 -6.33 -13.26
CA ALA A 43 6.44 -6.98 -14.48
C ALA A 43 5.58 -8.20 -14.83
N VAL A 44 5.28 -9.06 -13.84
CA VAL A 44 4.42 -10.23 -14.03
C VAL A 44 2.99 -9.81 -14.40
N LEU A 45 2.41 -8.84 -13.70
CA LEU A 45 1.06 -8.35 -14.00
C LEU A 45 1.00 -7.69 -15.39
N SER A 46 1.97 -6.87 -15.76
CA SER A 46 2.02 -6.24 -17.09
C SER A 46 2.19 -7.25 -18.22
N ALA A 47 2.81 -8.41 -17.98
CA ALA A 47 2.96 -9.45 -18.98
C ALA A 47 1.65 -10.22 -19.26
N SER A 48 0.77 -10.33 -18.25
CA SER A 48 -0.45 -11.15 -18.32
C SER A 48 -1.76 -10.35 -18.40
N SER A 49 -1.74 -9.04 -18.14
CA SER A 49 -2.94 -8.20 -18.01
C SER A 49 -2.74 -6.80 -18.58
N ASP A 50 -3.85 -6.11 -18.84
CA ASP A 50 -3.86 -4.67 -19.08
C ASP A 50 -3.73 -3.94 -17.72
N LEU A 51 -2.48 -3.62 -17.36
CA LEU A 51 -2.13 -3.10 -16.05
C LEU A 51 -2.10 -1.58 -16.03
N THR A 52 -2.94 -0.97 -15.20
CA THR A 52 -2.82 0.44 -14.80
C THR A 52 -2.20 0.55 -13.41
N VAL A 53 -1.20 1.42 -13.23
CA VAL A 53 -0.59 1.68 -11.92
C VAL A 53 -1.06 3.02 -11.39
N LEU A 54 -1.75 3.01 -10.25
CA LEU A 54 -2.16 4.21 -9.51
C LEU A 54 -1.32 4.37 -8.25
N ARG A 55 -1.18 5.61 -7.80
CA ARG A 55 -0.46 5.95 -6.57
C ARG A 55 -1.42 6.42 -5.50
N LEU A 56 -1.35 5.80 -4.32
CA LEU A 56 -2.04 6.27 -3.13
C LEU A 56 -1.15 7.34 -2.45
N PRO A 57 -1.61 8.61 -2.38
CA PRO A 57 -0.83 9.65 -1.75
C PRO A 57 -0.77 9.46 -0.22
N ASN A 58 0.37 9.84 0.35
CA ASN A 58 0.53 10.01 1.80
C ASN A 58 0.21 11.47 2.15
N VAL A 59 -0.55 11.69 3.22
CA VAL A 59 -0.91 13.01 3.76
C VAL A 59 0.30 13.93 3.99
N LEU A 60 1.46 13.39 4.34
CA LEU A 60 2.71 14.12 4.55
C LEU A 60 3.38 14.61 3.26
N THR A 61 2.96 14.12 2.10
CA THR A 61 3.58 14.50 0.81
C THR A 61 3.14 15.89 0.38
N ASP A 62 1.88 16.24 0.62
CA ASP A 62 1.30 17.50 0.15
C ASP A 62 1.30 18.60 1.21
N ARG A 63 1.82 18.33 2.43
CA ARG A 63 1.91 19.25 3.60
C ARG A 63 0.62 20.04 3.92
N SER A 64 -0.53 19.52 3.52
CA SER A 64 -1.81 20.18 3.70
C SER A 64 -2.31 20.01 5.15
N LEU A 65 -2.24 21.07 5.94
CA LEU A 65 -2.67 21.09 7.35
C LEU A 65 -4.07 20.46 7.58
N PRO A 66 -5.10 20.76 6.78
CA PRO A 66 -6.42 20.15 6.95
C PRO A 66 -6.42 18.62 6.80
N ARG A 67 -5.57 18.08 5.93
CA ARG A 67 -5.47 16.63 5.69
C ARG A 67 -4.73 15.95 6.84
N LEU A 68 -3.74 16.63 7.42
CA LEU A 68 -3.01 16.16 8.59
C LEU A 68 -3.94 16.11 9.82
N ILE A 69 -4.72 17.17 10.06
CA ILE A 69 -5.72 17.21 11.13
C ILE A 69 -6.74 16.09 10.95
N GLY A 70 -7.29 15.91 9.75
CA GLY A 70 -8.26 14.85 9.47
C GLY A 70 -7.69 13.44 9.69
N ALA A 71 -6.44 13.19 9.32
CA ALA A 71 -5.77 11.91 9.57
C ALA A 71 -5.52 11.68 11.07
N SER A 72 -5.08 12.71 11.80
CA SER A 72 -4.87 12.65 13.25
C SER A 72 -6.17 12.41 14.02
N LEU A 73 -7.27 13.08 13.63
CA LEU A 73 -8.58 12.87 14.24
C LEU A 73 -9.12 11.46 13.97
N GLY A 74 -8.99 10.96 12.74
CA GLY A 74 -9.40 9.60 12.40
C GLY A 74 -8.60 8.53 13.17
N TRP A 75 -7.30 8.77 13.36
CA TRP A 75 -6.46 7.92 14.19
C TRP A 75 -6.86 7.98 15.67
N LEU A 76 -7.10 9.18 16.21
CA LEU A 76 -7.55 9.36 17.60
C LEU A 76 -8.91 8.69 17.83
N GLN A 77 -9.84 8.81 16.88
CA GLN A 77 -11.13 8.13 16.94
C GLN A 77 -10.95 6.60 16.95
N SER A 78 -10.05 6.06 16.14
CA SER A 78 -9.79 4.61 16.11
C SER A 78 -9.25 4.11 17.47
N LEU A 79 -8.38 4.89 18.12
CA LEU A 79 -7.92 4.60 19.48
C LEU A 79 -9.05 4.62 20.50
N LEU A 80 -9.93 5.63 20.44
CA LEU A 80 -11.08 5.74 21.35
C LEU A 80 -12.08 4.60 21.17
N MET A 81 -12.18 4.03 19.97
CA MET A 81 -13.04 2.88 19.66
C MET A 81 -12.38 1.52 19.96
N GLY A 82 -11.14 1.50 20.46
CA GLY A 82 -10.39 0.27 20.72
C GLY A 82 -9.89 -0.45 19.46
N GLU A 83 -10.07 0.15 18.28
CA GLU A 83 -9.58 -0.37 17.00
C GLU A 83 -8.26 0.32 16.67
N LEU A 84 -7.14 -0.27 17.10
CA LEU A 84 -5.81 0.28 16.82
C LEU A 84 -5.53 0.33 15.31
N LEU A 85 -5.71 1.49 14.69
CA LEU A 85 -5.24 1.75 13.33
C LEU A 85 -3.74 2.06 13.37
N PRO A 86 -2.88 1.23 12.75
CA PRO A 86 -1.46 1.53 12.72
C PRO A 86 -1.21 2.90 12.09
N LEU A 87 -0.29 3.69 12.67
CA LEU A 87 0.02 5.04 12.19
C LEU A 87 0.34 5.05 10.69
N GLN A 88 1.06 4.03 10.22
CA GLN A 88 1.38 3.86 8.81
C GLN A 88 0.16 3.70 7.89
N CYS A 89 -0.98 3.22 8.40
CA CYS A 89 -2.25 3.15 7.67
C CYS A 89 -3.02 4.47 7.79
N ALA A 90 -2.96 5.13 8.95
CA ALA A 90 -3.59 6.43 9.19
C ALA A 90 -3.05 7.52 8.24
N LEU A 91 -1.74 7.49 7.94
CA LEU A 91 -1.10 8.42 6.99
C LEU A 91 -1.64 8.31 5.55
N PHE A 92 -2.38 7.25 5.23
CA PHE A 92 -3.01 7.02 3.93
C PHE A 92 -4.54 6.94 4.02
N ALA A 93 -5.14 7.21 5.18
CA ALA A 93 -6.57 7.04 5.44
C ALA A 93 -7.46 8.23 4.99
N ASN A 94 -6.97 9.07 4.08
CA ASN A 94 -7.71 10.24 3.65
C ASN A 94 -8.84 9.86 2.66
N ARG A 95 -10.10 10.08 3.09
CA ARG A 95 -11.30 9.76 2.29
C ARG A 95 -11.39 10.53 0.97
N ALA A 96 -10.84 11.74 0.86
CA ALA A 96 -10.85 12.49 -0.40
C ALA A 96 -9.91 11.84 -1.42
N ASP A 97 -8.75 11.37 -0.97
CA ASP A 97 -7.80 10.63 -1.81
C ASP A 97 -8.35 9.30 -2.26
N HIS A 98 -9.02 8.57 -1.37
CA HIS A 98 -9.69 7.31 -1.74
C HIS A 98 -10.76 7.55 -2.79
N ARG A 99 -11.60 8.58 -2.62
CA ARG A 99 -12.61 8.97 -3.61
C ARG A 99 -11.97 9.31 -4.96
N ARG A 100 -10.91 10.12 -4.95
CA ARG A 100 -10.19 10.53 -6.17
C ARG A 100 -9.53 9.33 -6.86
N LEU A 101 -8.96 8.40 -6.12
CA LEU A 101 -8.36 7.18 -6.67
C LEU A 101 -9.43 6.28 -7.27
N VAL A 102 -10.53 6.06 -6.56
CA VAL A 102 -11.65 5.25 -7.06
C VAL A 102 -12.27 5.83 -8.33
N ALA A 103 -12.33 7.17 -8.45
CA ALA A 103 -12.82 7.83 -9.66
C ALA A 103 -11.94 7.58 -10.90
N GLN A 104 -10.69 7.16 -10.72
CA GLN A 104 -9.75 6.82 -11.80
C GLN A 104 -9.81 5.34 -12.19
N LEU A 105 -10.58 4.50 -11.47
CA LEU A 105 -10.67 3.08 -11.80
C LEU A 105 -11.44 2.90 -13.11
N PRO A 106 -10.93 2.06 -14.04
CA PRO A 106 -11.64 1.75 -15.27
C PRO A 106 -12.92 0.99 -14.95
N LYS A 107 -14.01 1.27 -15.68
CA LYS A 107 -15.33 0.65 -15.43
C LYS A 107 -15.32 -0.87 -15.64
N ASN A 108 -14.40 -1.36 -16.47
CA ASN A 108 -14.22 -2.77 -16.81
C ASN A 108 -13.09 -3.45 -16.01
N ILE A 109 -12.67 -2.86 -14.88
CA ILE A 109 -11.69 -3.48 -13.98
C ILE A 109 -12.14 -4.89 -13.56
N THR A 110 -11.25 -5.87 -13.67
CA THR A 110 -11.52 -7.26 -13.27
C THR A 110 -10.87 -7.59 -11.92
N ALA A 111 -9.74 -6.96 -11.60
CA ALA A 111 -9.08 -7.10 -10.31
C ALA A 111 -8.29 -5.86 -9.90
N LEU A 112 -8.09 -5.71 -8.59
CA LEU A 112 -7.29 -4.64 -7.99
C LEU A 112 -6.21 -5.26 -7.10
N TYR A 113 -4.96 -4.86 -7.29
CA TYR A 113 -3.83 -5.24 -6.46
C TYR A 113 -3.44 -4.08 -5.55
N LEU A 114 -3.33 -4.34 -4.25
CA LEU A 114 -2.96 -3.36 -3.23
C LEU A 114 -1.58 -3.70 -2.65
N ASP A 115 -0.62 -2.78 -2.80
CA ASP A 115 0.76 -2.94 -2.34
C ASP A 115 0.94 -2.47 -0.89
N GLY A 116 1.04 -3.44 0.02
CA GLY A 116 1.47 -3.24 1.40
C GLY A 116 0.34 -2.99 2.39
N VAL A 117 0.61 -3.25 3.67
CA VAL A 117 -0.30 -2.96 4.80
C VAL A 117 -0.86 -1.53 4.83
N ARG A 118 -0.13 -0.55 4.29
CA ARG A 118 -0.52 0.88 4.29
C ARG A 118 -1.81 1.17 3.53
N SER A 119 -2.20 0.32 2.58
CA SER A 119 -3.46 0.46 1.84
C SER A 119 -4.67 -0.10 2.56
N TYR A 120 -4.55 -0.55 3.81
CA TYR A 120 -5.66 -1.14 4.57
C TYR A 120 -6.91 -0.23 4.61
N SER A 121 -6.73 1.06 4.85
CA SER A 121 -7.85 2.02 4.88
C SER A 121 -8.55 2.13 3.51
N LEU A 122 -7.80 2.04 2.41
CA LEU A 122 -8.36 1.99 1.07
C LEU A 122 -9.09 0.66 0.80
N LEU A 123 -8.57 -0.48 1.29
CA LEU A 123 -9.24 -1.78 1.19
C LEU A 123 -10.63 -1.73 1.83
N VAL A 124 -10.72 -1.21 3.05
CA VAL A 124 -12.01 -1.07 3.76
C VAL A 124 -12.98 -0.21 2.93
N TYR A 125 -12.50 0.93 2.42
CA TYR A 125 -13.30 1.82 1.57
C TYR A 125 -13.77 1.13 0.27
N LEU A 126 -12.89 0.38 -0.39
CA LEU A 126 -13.21 -0.37 -1.61
C LEU A 126 -14.22 -1.48 -1.35
N ARG A 127 -14.09 -2.23 -0.25
CA ARG A 127 -15.00 -3.33 0.11
C ARG A 127 -16.41 -2.85 0.40
N GLN A 128 -16.55 -1.67 1.01
CA GLN A 128 -17.86 -1.06 1.23
C GLN A 128 -18.54 -0.62 -0.09
N LYS A 129 -17.75 -0.19 -1.08
CA LYS A 129 -18.27 0.37 -2.33
C LYS A 129 -18.41 -0.65 -3.46
N PHE A 130 -17.54 -1.65 -3.49
CA PHE A 130 -17.47 -2.70 -4.51
C PHE A 130 -17.28 -4.06 -3.81
N PRO A 131 -18.34 -4.61 -3.20
CA PRO A 131 -18.24 -5.85 -2.42
C PRO A 131 -17.69 -7.01 -3.25
N ASP A 132 -18.08 -7.09 -4.53
CA ASP A 132 -17.74 -8.20 -5.44
C ASP A 132 -16.42 -8.02 -6.20
N LEU A 133 -15.76 -6.86 -6.09
CA LEU A 133 -14.49 -6.62 -6.79
C LEU A 133 -13.42 -7.59 -6.30
N ARG A 134 -12.69 -8.23 -7.21
CA ARG A 134 -11.54 -9.06 -6.83
C ARG A 134 -10.41 -8.14 -6.37
N ILE A 135 -10.03 -8.23 -5.10
CA ILE A 135 -8.96 -7.42 -4.53
C ILE A 135 -7.92 -8.37 -3.95
N VAL A 136 -6.70 -8.30 -4.48
CA VAL A 136 -5.53 -8.99 -3.96
C VAL A 136 -4.74 -7.97 -3.14
N VAL A 137 -4.37 -8.34 -1.91
CA VAL A 137 -3.66 -7.44 -1.00
C VAL A 137 -2.41 -8.14 -0.52
N ASP A 138 -1.28 -7.47 -0.67
CA ASP A 138 -0.02 -7.91 -0.11
C ASP A 138 0.19 -7.25 1.26
N LEU A 139 -0.26 -7.92 2.32
CA LEU A 139 -0.17 -7.46 3.72
C LEU A 139 1.14 -7.88 4.38
N ASP A 140 2.25 -7.68 3.70
CA ASP A 140 3.56 -7.94 4.28
C ASP A 140 3.89 -6.92 5.39
N ASP A 141 3.94 -7.40 6.64
CA ASP A 141 4.33 -6.62 7.81
C ASP A 141 5.68 -7.10 8.38
N LEU A 142 6.71 -7.08 7.53
CA LEU A 142 8.10 -7.22 7.98
C LEU A 142 8.52 -6.15 9.02
N MET A 143 7.75 -5.06 9.17
CA MET A 143 8.12 -3.95 10.06
C MET A 143 7.81 -4.25 11.52
N SER A 144 6.68 -4.89 11.85
CA SER A 144 6.40 -5.31 13.24
C SER A 144 7.40 -6.36 13.74
N ARG A 145 7.70 -7.36 12.90
CA ARG A 145 8.74 -8.36 13.23
C ARG A 145 10.11 -7.73 13.41
N ARG A 146 10.50 -6.81 12.52
CA ARG A 146 11.76 -6.09 12.66
C ARG A 146 11.79 -5.21 13.91
N MET A 147 10.68 -4.58 14.27
CA MET A 147 10.54 -3.78 15.48
C MET A 147 10.79 -4.65 16.72
N ALA A 148 10.14 -5.81 16.80
CA ALA A 148 10.33 -6.75 17.90
C ALA A 148 11.80 -7.16 18.06
N LEU A 149 12.46 -7.53 16.95
CA LEU A 149 13.88 -7.90 16.96
C LEU A 149 14.82 -6.76 17.37
N LEU A 150 14.53 -5.52 16.96
CA LEU A 150 15.33 -4.35 17.37
C LEU A 150 15.15 -4.04 18.86
N LEU A 151 13.92 -4.17 19.37
CA LEU A 151 13.64 -4.01 20.80
C LEU A 151 14.35 -5.09 21.63
N GLU A 152 14.26 -6.36 21.21
CA GLU A 152 14.96 -7.48 21.84
C GLU A 152 16.49 -7.29 21.84
N ALA A 153 17.04 -6.67 20.79
CA ALA A 153 18.46 -6.39 20.67
C ALA A 153 18.92 -5.07 21.35
N GLY A 154 18.00 -4.29 21.92
CA GLY A 154 18.32 -2.96 22.48
C GLY A 154 18.75 -1.93 21.42
N GLU A 155 18.47 -2.18 20.15
CA GLU A 155 18.85 -1.34 19.03
C GLU A 155 17.84 -0.19 18.81
N PRO A 156 18.29 0.98 18.32
CA PRO A 156 17.41 2.12 18.12
C PRO A 156 16.37 1.87 17.03
N LEU A 157 15.15 2.35 17.27
CA LEU A 157 14.01 2.18 16.38
C LEU A 157 14.08 3.17 15.22
N SER A 158 14.73 2.78 14.12
CA SER A 158 14.79 3.64 12.93
C SER A 158 13.41 3.81 12.28
N PRO A 159 12.85 5.03 12.17
CA PRO A 159 11.63 5.29 11.42
C PRO A 159 11.81 5.20 9.88
N GLY A 160 13.01 4.82 9.43
CA GLY A 160 13.32 4.56 8.03
C GLY A 160 13.17 5.79 7.14
N TYR A 161 12.37 5.67 6.08
CA TYR A 161 12.15 6.77 5.12
C TYR A 161 11.47 8.01 5.74
N LEU A 162 10.87 7.87 6.93
CA LEU A 162 10.24 8.98 7.65
C LEU A 162 11.24 9.79 8.48
N THR A 163 12.45 9.31 8.76
CA THR A 163 13.42 10.02 9.61
C THR A 163 13.67 11.45 9.13
N LYS A 164 13.86 11.64 7.82
CA LYS A 164 14.08 12.97 7.20
C LYS A 164 12.86 13.89 7.23
N ARG A 165 11.69 13.37 7.61
CA ARG A 165 10.42 14.12 7.68
C ARG A 165 9.95 14.34 9.12
N LEU A 166 10.66 13.80 10.11
CA LEU A 166 10.35 14.00 11.52
C LEU A 166 11.02 15.29 12.03
N PRO A 167 10.38 16.04 12.93
CA PRO A 167 11.03 17.07 13.75
C PRO A 167 12.27 16.53 14.48
N GLU A 168 13.31 17.35 14.66
CA GLU A 168 14.59 16.92 15.26
C GLU A 168 14.45 16.28 16.64
N PHE A 169 13.50 16.73 17.46
CA PHE A 169 13.26 16.14 18.78
C PHE A 169 12.76 14.69 18.67
N LEU A 170 11.92 14.37 17.68
CA LEU A 170 11.46 13.00 17.42
C LEU A 170 12.55 12.14 16.79
N GLN A 171 13.44 12.73 15.99
CA GLN A 171 14.62 12.03 15.50
C GLN A 171 15.51 11.58 16.67
N ARG A 172 15.73 12.44 17.68
CA ARG A 172 16.51 12.09 18.88
C ARG A 172 15.88 10.96 19.70
N ILE A 173 14.56 10.97 19.88
CA ILE A 173 13.84 9.93 20.64
C ILE A 173 13.88 8.58 19.90
N THR A 174 13.71 8.58 18.59
CA THR A 174 13.71 7.34 17.80
C THR A 174 15.12 6.78 17.57
N MET A 175 16.15 7.62 17.66
CA MET A 175 17.56 7.23 17.49
C MET A 175 18.33 7.06 18.80
N SER A 176 17.75 7.38 19.96
CA SER A 176 18.36 7.03 21.24
C SER A 176 18.27 5.52 21.43
N LYS A 177 19.40 4.86 21.73
CA LYS A 177 19.43 3.45 22.12
C LYS A 177 18.39 3.22 23.21
N GLY A 178 17.57 2.20 23.06
CA GLY A 178 16.74 1.72 24.15
C GLY A 178 17.68 1.25 25.25
N SER A 179 17.86 2.04 26.30
CA SER A 179 18.54 1.60 27.50
C SER A 179 17.64 0.54 28.13
N ALA A 180 17.89 -0.72 27.81
CA ALA A 180 17.32 -1.84 28.54
C ALA A 180 17.82 -1.77 29.99
N THR A 181 16.93 -1.39 30.89
CA THR A 181 16.99 -1.78 32.31
C THR A 181 15.92 -2.83 32.53
#